data_AF-A0A5J5IA10-F1
#
_entry.id   AF-A0A5J5IA10-F1
#
_cell.length_a   1.000
_cell.length_b   1.000
_cell.length_c   1.000
_cell.angle_alpha   90.00
_cell.angle_beta   90.00
_cell.angle_gamma   90.00
#
_symmetry.space_group_name_H-M   'P 1'
#
loop_
_entity.id
_entity.type
_entity.pdbx_description
1 polymer ?
#
loop_
_entity_poly.entity_id
_entity_poly.type
_entity_poly.pdbx_seq_one_letter_code
_entity_poly.pdbx_strand_id
1 'polypeptide(L)'
;MAKLKVFCTPIGFHDAYVAAPSQKAALQAWVSDADLFARGIAEKVTDPKLMEAPLEKPGVVIKVSRGTAADHFETKEPTRPADRTSKKRKTVREAEKADSKPAPAPPKPKKKIPRPSRAKLEAAEQAVDQATADLKEKLADIDARKRALDAERRTLRADNAKHVSKLEAARDRARKDYQGRLEKWANR
;
A
#
# COMPACT_ATOMS: atom_id res chain seq x y z
N MET A 1 -36.21 18.69 12.10
CA MET A 1 -34.84 18.14 12.21
C MET A 1 -34.54 17.36 10.94
N ALA A 2 -33.45 17.67 10.22
CA ALA A 2 -33.14 16.98 8.97
C ALA A 2 -32.69 15.54 9.25
N LYS A 3 -33.17 14.57 8.46
CA LYS A 3 -32.80 13.15 8.60
C LYS A 3 -31.33 12.97 8.21
N LEU A 4 -30.48 12.67 9.18
CA LEU A 4 -29.06 12.44 8.97
C LEU A 4 -28.84 11.15 8.16
N LYS A 5 -27.94 11.22 7.19
CA LYS A 5 -27.48 10.09 6.37
C LYS A 5 -25.97 9.98 6.54
N VAL A 6 -25.46 8.76 6.55
CA VAL A 6 -24.02 8.51 6.64
C VAL A 6 -23.47 8.31 5.23
N PHE A 7 -22.41 9.04 4.93
CA PHE A 7 -21.70 8.94 3.67
C PHE A 7 -20.26 8.54 3.96
N CYS A 8 -19.68 7.72 3.07
CA CYS A 8 -18.29 7.29 3.13
C CYS A 8 -17.58 7.72 1.84
N THR A 9 -16.33 8.14 1.97
CA THR A 9 -15.42 8.31 0.84
C THR A 9 -14.04 7.73 1.17
N PRO A 10 -13.41 6.98 0.25
CA PRO A 10 -12.02 6.58 0.39
C PRO A 10 -11.10 7.81 0.33
N ILE A 11 -10.27 7.98 1.35
CA ILE A 11 -9.17 8.94 1.39
C ILE A 11 -7.85 8.21 1.64
N GLY A 12 -7.21 7.78 0.56
CA GLY A 12 -5.96 6.99 0.63
C GLY A 12 -6.18 5.66 1.36
N PHE A 13 -5.65 5.55 2.57
CA PHE A 13 -5.72 4.33 3.40
C PHE A 13 -6.89 4.29 4.38
N HIS A 14 -7.70 5.36 4.44
CA HIS A 14 -8.82 5.45 5.36
C HIS A 14 -10.14 5.63 4.59
N ASP A 15 -11.21 5.15 5.20
CA ASP A 15 -12.58 5.51 4.87
C ASP A 15 -13.02 6.67 5.75
N ALA A 16 -13.34 7.80 5.12
CA ALA A 16 -13.87 8.97 5.80
C ALA A 16 -15.40 8.88 5.83
N TYR A 17 -15.94 8.56 7.01
CA TYR A 17 -17.37 8.56 7.28
C TYR A 17 -17.83 9.91 7.82
N VAL A 18 -18.98 10.39 7.36
CA VAL A 18 -19.62 11.59 7.92
C VAL A 18 -21.13 11.43 7.93
N ALA A 19 -21.77 11.78 9.05
CA ALA A 19 -23.23 11.93 9.09
C ALA A 19 -23.61 13.36 8.70
N ALA A 20 -24.34 13.49 7.60
CA ALA A 20 -24.76 14.77 7.05
C ALA A 20 -26.22 14.70 6.55
N PRO A 21 -26.94 15.84 6.51
CA PRO A 21 -28.32 15.87 6.00
C PRO A 21 -28.42 15.66 4.47
N SER A 22 -27.34 15.93 3.74
CA SER A 22 -27.28 15.81 2.27
C SER A 22 -25.86 15.51 1.79
N GLN A 23 -25.73 15.04 0.54
CA GLN A 23 -24.43 14.81 -0.11
C GLN A 23 -23.59 16.09 -0.17
N LYS A 24 -24.21 17.24 -0.45
CA LYS A 24 -23.52 18.54 -0.45
C LYS A 24 -22.93 18.88 0.92
N ALA A 25 -23.65 18.59 2.00
CA ALA A 25 -23.14 18.81 3.35
C ALA A 25 -22.00 17.84 3.71
N ALA A 26 -22.01 16.61 3.18
CA ALA A 26 -20.89 15.67 3.32
C ALA A 26 -19.63 16.16 2.58
N LEU A 27 -19.78 16.66 1.35
CA LEU A 27 -18.66 17.24 0.59
C LEU A 27 -18.03 18.44 1.32
N GLN A 28 -18.85 19.30 1.92
CA GLN A 28 -18.38 20.42 2.73
C GLN A 28 -17.60 19.95 3.97
N ALA A 29 -18.08 18.90 4.65
CA ALA A 29 -17.36 18.33 5.79
C ALA A 29 -16.02 17.70 5.39
N TRP A 30 -15.92 17.13 4.18
CA TRP A 30 -14.66 16.63 3.63
C TRP A 30 -13.77 17.71 3.01
N VAL A 31 -14.24 18.96 2.93
CA VAL A 31 -13.56 20.08 2.27
C VAL A 31 -13.19 19.72 0.81
N SER A 32 -14.10 19.05 0.10
CA SER A 32 -13.92 18.67 -1.30
C SER A 32 -14.75 19.58 -2.21
N ASP A 33 -14.09 20.33 -3.08
CA ASP A 33 -14.75 21.08 -4.17
C ASP A 33 -15.20 20.17 -5.32
N ALA A 34 -14.59 18.99 -5.45
CA ALA A 34 -14.99 18.00 -6.44
C ALA A 34 -16.20 17.19 -5.96
N ASP A 35 -17.17 16.96 -6.85
CA ASP A 35 -18.30 16.06 -6.59
C ASP A 35 -17.84 14.59 -6.61
N LEU A 36 -17.53 14.07 -5.43
CA LEU A 36 -17.08 12.70 -5.24
C LEU A 36 -18.18 11.66 -5.48
N PHE A 37 -19.46 12.05 -5.39
CA PHE A 37 -20.59 11.15 -5.63
C PHE A 37 -20.80 10.94 -7.13
N ALA A 38 -20.70 12.01 -7.93
CA ALA A 38 -20.78 11.92 -9.39
C ALA A 38 -19.66 11.05 -9.99
N ARG A 39 -18.50 11.00 -9.32
CA ARG A 39 -17.35 10.17 -9.73
C ARG A 39 -17.43 8.72 -9.25
N GLY A 40 -18.45 8.35 -8.48
CA GLY A 40 -18.58 7.03 -7.87
C GLY A 40 -17.51 6.73 -6.81
N ILE A 41 -16.85 7.77 -6.27
CA ILE A 41 -15.82 7.64 -5.24
C ILE A 41 -16.48 7.63 -3.87
N ALA A 42 -17.48 8.48 -3.65
CA ALA A 42 -18.24 8.53 -2.41
C ALA A 42 -19.54 7.72 -2.51
N GLU A 43 -19.85 6.95 -1.46
CA GLU A 43 -21.03 6.10 -1.38
C GLU A 43 -21.87 6.43 -0.15
N LYS A 44 -23.18 6.22 -0.26
CA LYS A 44 -24.09 6.24 0.89
C LYS A 44 -24.03 4.89 1.60
N VAL A 45 -23.53 4.90 2.82
CA VAL A 45 -23.45 3.71 3.67
C VAL A 45 -24.86 3.36 4.16
N THR A 46 -25.21 2.07 4.15
CA THR A 46 -26.48 1.56 4.72
C THR A 46 -26.28 0.58 5.89
N ASP A 47 -25.03 0.22 6.20
CA ASP A 47 -24.70 -0.72 7.26
C ASP A 47 -24.86 -0.11 8.66
N PRO A 48 -25.65 -0.71 9.56
CA PRO A 48 -25.96 -0.13 10.86
C PRO A 48 -24.73 0.05 11.76
N LYS A 49 -23.79 -0.91 11.74
CA LYS A 49 -22.55 -0.86 12.57
C LYS A 49 -21.60 0.27 12.19
N LEU A 50 -21.61 0.70 10.92
CA LEU A 50 -20.75 1.77 10.42
C LEU A 50 -21.42 3.16 10.55
N MET A 51 -22.71 3.19 10.90
CA MET A 51 -23.47 4.42 11.11
C MET A 51 -23.41 4.95 12.54
N GLU A 52 -23.19 4.09 13.53
CA GLU A 52 -23.25 4.47 14.95
C GLU A 52 -22.29 5.62 15.27
N ALA A 53 -21.00 5.47 14.96
CA ALA A 53 -20.00 6.50 15.27
C ALA A 53 -20.24 7.83 14.54
N PRO A 54 -20.57 7.87 13.22
CA PRO A 54 -20.91 9.13 12.55
C PRO A 54 -22.20 9.78 13.05
N LEU A 55 -23.22 9.01 13.45
CA LEU A 55 -24.49 9.55 13.94
C LEU A 55 -24.36 10.22 15.32
N GLU A 56 -23.43 9.77 16.16
CA GLU A 56 -23.13 10.40 17.46
C GLU A 56 -22.53 11.81 17.31
N LYS A 57 -21.81 12.07 16.20
CA LYS A 57 -21.13 13.34 15.93
C LYS A 57 -21.44 13.85 14.52
N PRO A 58 -22.65 14.39 14.28
CA PRO A 58 -23.02 14.89 12.96
C PRO A 58 -22.07 15.99 12.50
N GLY A 59 -21.65 15.92 11.23
CA GLY A 59 -20.71 16.86 10.63
C GLY A 59 -19.23 16.63 10.94
N VAL A 60 -18.88 15.70 11.83
CA VAL A 60 -17.48 15.33 12.08
C VAL A 60 -17.09 14.16 11.17
N VAL A 61 -15.94 14.29 10.52
CA VAL A 61 -15.39 13.24 9.66
C VAL A 61 -14.63 12.23 10.51
N ILE A 62 -15.13 11.00 10.53
CA ILE A 62 -14.51 9.87 11.23
C ILE A 62 -13.70 9.07 10.22
N LYS A 63 -12.38 9.00 10.42
CA LYS A 63 -11.48 8.23 9.57
C LYS A 63 -11.32 6.83 10.13
N VAL A 64 -11.79 5.84 9.40
CA VAL A 64 -11.63 4.41 9.73
C VAL A 64 -10.55 3.84 8.82
N SER A 65 -9.50 3.25 9.38
CA SER A 65 -8.45 2.62 8.57
C SER A 65 -8.96 1.40 7.83
N ARG A 66 -8.60 1.27 6.55
CA ARG A 66 -8.83 0.06 5.77
C ARG A 66 -7.76 -0.98 6.13
N GLY A 67 -8.19 -2.06 6.77
CA GLY A 67 -7.31 -3.14 7.23
C GLY A 67 -6.89 -3.01 8.69
N THR A 68 -6.42 -4.12 9.25
CA THR A 68 -5.94 -4.20 10.63
C THR A 68 -4.72 -3.29 10.83
N ALA A 69 -4.66 -2.58 11.97
CA ALA A 69 -3.54 -1.70 12.29
C ALA A 69 -2.17 -2.40 12.20
N ALA A 70 -2.15 -3.73 12.38
CA ALA A 70 -0.96 -4.56 12.23
C ALA A 70 -0.31 -4.50 10.83
N ASP A 71 -1.08 -4.31 9.75
CA ASP A 71 -0.55 -4.32 8.38
C ASP A 71 0.19 -3.02 8.00
N HIS A 72 -0.01 -1.94 8.76
CA HIS A 72 0.51 -0.61 8.42
C HIS A 72 1.73 -0.18 9.27
N PHE A 73 2.05 -0.91 10.34
CA PHE A 73 3.19 -0.60 11.22
C PHE A 73 4.39 -1.53 11.04
N GLU A 74 4.37 -2.45 10.08
CA GLU A 74 5.51 -3.34 9.78
C GLU A 74 6.58 -2.66 8.90
N THR A 75 6.82 -1.36 9.14
CA THR A 75 8.07 -0.68 8.79
C THR A 75 8.63 -0.11 10.08
N LYS A 76 9.35 -0.96 10.82
CA LYS A 76 10.18 -0.51 11.94
C LYS A 76 11.23 0.46 11.41
N GLU A 77 11.04 1.75 11.65
CA GLU A 77 12.14 2.70 11.53
C GLU A 77 13.27 2.28 12.49
N PRO A 78 14.54 2.19 12.06
CA PRO A 78 15.64 1.99 12.98
C PRO A 78 15.79 3.26 13.83
N THR A 79 15.53 3.12 15.13
CA THR A 79 15.79 4.13 16.15
C THR A 79 17.20 4.70 16.00
N ARG A 80 17.30 5.97 15.63
CA ARG A 80 18.54 6.75 15.69
C ARG A 80 18.77 7.18 17.14
N PRO A 81 19.83 6.75 17.83
CA PRO A 81 20.15 7.31 19.14
C PRO A 81 20.70 8.73 18.95
N ALA A 82 19.94 9.70 19.46
CA ALA A 82 20.46 11.02 19.76
C ALA A 82 21.28 10.93 21.05
N ASP A 83 22.59 11.19 20.98
CA ASP A 83 23.29 11.74 22.14
C ASP A 83 24.23 12.88 21.73
N ARG A 84 24.15 13.89 22.57
CA ARG A 84 24.67 15.24 22.50
C ARG A 84 26.10 15.21 23.04
N THR A 85 26.92 16.18 22.64
CA THR A 85 27.60 17.11 23.56
C THR A 85 28.63 17.94 22.81
N SER A 86 28.18 19.10 22.38
CA SER A 86 29.01 20.24 21.98
C SER A 86 29.65 20.85 23.24
N LYS A 87 30.94 20.59 23.49
CA LYS A 87 31.70 21.28 24.56
C LYS A 87 32.57 22.38 23.97
N LYS A 88 31.98 23.57 23.91
CA LYS A 88 32.68 24.85 23.80
C LYS A 88 33.03 25.30 25.21
N ARG A 89 34.31 25.41 25.56
CA ARG A 89 34.75 26.26 26.69
C ARG A 89 35.95 27.09 26.27
N LYS A 90 35.69 28.40 26.31
CA LYS A 90 36.62 29.52 26.15
C LYS A 90 37.45 29.67 27.44
N THR A 91 38.66 30.21 27.23
CA THR A 91 39.36 31.23 28.05
C THR A 91 39.92 30.83 29.41
N VAL A 92 41.24 30.78 29.49
CA VAL A 92 41.99 31.54 30.51
C VAL A 92 43.07 32.37 29.80
N ARG A 93 43.29 33.55 30.35
CA ARG A 93 43.89 34.75 29.81
C ARG A 93 45.39 34.84 30.14
N GLU A 94 46.10 35.56 29.27
CA GLU A 94 47.44 36.15 29.34
C GLU A 94 48.30 36.03 30.61
N ALA A 95 49.58 35.69 30.41
CA ALA A 95 50.70 36.47 30.95
C ALA A 95 51.95 36.31 30.06
N GLU A 96 52.57 37.47 29.80
CA GLU A 96 53.75 37.77 29.00
C GLU A 96 55.01 36.91 29.27
N LYS A 97 55.85 36.68 28.24
CA LYS A 97 57.10 37.45 27.99
C LYS A 97 58.04 36.75 26.99
N ALA A 98 58.76 37.63 26.28
CA ALA A 98 60.12 37.48 25.74
C ALA A 98 60.34 36.64 24.48
N ASP A 99 60.49 37.37 23.38
CA ASP A 99 61.64 37.30 22.45
C ASP A 99 62.55 36.06 22.54
N SER A 100 62.50 35.24 21.50
CA SER A 100 63.69 34.63 20.87
C SER A 100 63.26 33.90 19.59
N LYS A 101 63.73 34.40 18.47
CA LYS A 101 63.66 33.77 17.15
C LYS A 101 64.70 32.63 17.08
N PRO A 102 64.33 31.39 16.69
CA PRO A 102 65.30 30.46 16.10
C PRO A 102 64.97 30.16 14.64
N ALA A 103 66.04 29.88 13.89
CA ALA A 103 66.10 29.60 12.45
C ALA A 103 65.12 28.52 11.94
N PRO A 104 64.79 28.51 10.63
CA PRO A 104 63.79 27.60 10.07
C PRO A 104 64.28 26.15 10.14
N ALA A 105 63.50 25.30 10.82
CA ALA A 105 63.71 23.86 10.86
C ALA A 105 63.43 23.20 9.48
N PRO A 106 64.11 22.10 9.13
CA PRO A 106 63.93 21.41 7.85
C PRO A 106 62.50 20.84 7.70
N PRO A 107 61.99 20.71 6.46
CA PRO A 107 60.60 20.31 6.21
C PRO A 107 60.32 18.90 6.72
N LYS A 108 59.29 18.75 7.55
CA LYS A 108 58.82 17.45 8.06
C LYS A 108 58.40 16.54 6.88
N PRO A 109 58.73 15.24 6.91
CA PRO A 109 58.35 14.32 5.84
C PRO A 109 56.83 14.23 5.70
N LYS A 110 56.33 14.35 4.46
CA LYS A 110 54.90 14.21 4.14
C LYS A 110 54.43 12.83 4.58
N LYS A 111 53.49 12.76 5.53
CA LYS A 111 52.88 11.50 5.96
C LYS A 111 52.23 10.83 4.74
N LYS A 112 52.69 9.61 4.40
CA LYS A 112 52.10 8.82 3.32
C LYS A 112 50.64 8.51 3.69
N ILE A 113 49.70 8.92 2.85
CA ILE A 113 48.28 8.63 3.06
C ILE A 113 48.13 7.10 3.00
N PRO A 114 47.61 6.44 4.06
CA PRO A 114 47.43 5.00 4.06
C PRO A 114 46.43 4.60 2.97
N ARG A 115 46.67 3.45 2.32
CA ARG A 115 45.76 2.93 1.29
C ARG A 115 44.36 2.76 1.88
N PRO A 116 43.29 3.23 1.20
CA PRO A 116 41.93 3.08 1.68
C PRO A 116 41.55 1.59 1.76
N SER A 117 40.88 1.20 2.83
CA SER A 117 40.44 -0.18 3.07
C SER A 117 39.22 -0.55 2.21
N ARG A 118 39.22 -1.74 1.59
CA ARG A 118 38.09 -2.26 0.79
C ARG A 118 36.97 -2.93 1.59
N ALA A 119 37.17 -3.22 2.88
CA ALA A 119 36.20 -3.99 3.68
C ALA A 119 34.76 -3.44 3.65
N LYS A 120 34.59 -2.11 3.66
CA LYS A 120 33.25 -1.50 3.56
C LYS A 120 32.60 -1.67 2.18
N LEU A 121 33.41 -1.69 1.12
CA LEU A 121 32.93 -1.90 -0.24
C LEU A 121 32.49 -3.36 -0.41
N GLU A 122 33.32 -4.31 0.00
CA GLU A 122 33.00 -5.75 -0.06
C GLU A 122 31.74 -6.09 0.75
N ALA A 123 31.58 -5.52 1.95
CA ALA A 123 30.37 -5.71 2.75
C ALA A 123 29.11 -5.14 2.06
N ALA A 124 29.24 -4.00 1.37
CA ALA A 124 28.12 -3.41 0.63
C ALA A 124 27.77 -4.23 -0.62
N GLU A 125 28.77 -4.73 -1.35
CA GLU A 125 28.58 -5.63 -2.51
C GLU A 125 27.89 -6.93 -2.08
N GLN A 126 28.35 -7.56 -1.00
CA GLN A 126 27.72 -8.76 -0.44
C GLN A 126 26.26 -8.52 -0.03
N ALA A 127 25.96 -7.36 0.57
CA ALA A 127 24.59 -7.03 0.96
C ALA A 127 23.67 -6.87 -0.27
N VAL A 128 24.17 -6.31 -1.38
CA VAL A 128 23.42 -6.20 -2.64
C VAL A 128 23.19 -7.57 -3.26
N ASP A 129 24.21 -8.44 -3.28
CA ASP A 129 24.11 -9.79 -3.83
C ASP A 129 23.09 -10.63 -3.05
N GLN A 130 23.12 -10.54 -1.71
CA GLN A 130 22.15 -11.20 -0.84
C GLN A 130 20.72 -10.70 -1.09
N ALA A 131 20.51 -9.38 -1.11
CA ALA A 131 19.20 -8.82 -1.37
C ALA A 131 18.65 -9.22 -2.76
N THR A 132 19.53 -9.31 -3.76
CA THR A 132 19.16 -9.73 -5.12
C THR A 132 18.80 -11.22 -5.16
N ALA A 133 19.55 -12.07 -4.46
CA ALA A 133 19.26 -13.49 -4.35
C ALA A 133 17.91 -13.74 -3.65
N ASP A 134 17.65 -13.06 -2.53
CA ASP A 134 16.41 -13.16 -1.78
C ASP A 134 15.20 -12.73 -2.62
N LEU A 135 15.33 -11.63 -3.38
CA LEU A 135 14.26 -11.17 -4.26
C LEU A 135 14.00 -12.20 -5.37
N LYS A 136 15.05 -12.76 -5.98
CA LYS A 136 14.93 -13.77 -7.03
C LYS A 136 14.19 -15.01 -6.53
N GLU A 137 14.49 -15.47 -5.31
CA GLU A 137 13.79 -16.60 -4.70
C GLU A 137 12.32 -16.31 -4.46
N LYS A 138 11.99 -15.14 -3.88
CA LYS A 138 10.60 -14.71 -3.65
C LYS A 138 9.80 -14.60 -4.94
N LEU A 139 10.41 -14.07 -6.01
CA LEU A 139 9.77 -13.99 -7.32
C LEU A 139 9.57 -15.38 -7.94
N ALA A 140 10.53 -16.29 -7.81
CA ALA A 140 10.40 -17.65 -8.30
C ALA A 140 9.24 -18.41 -7.62
N ASP A 141 9.06 -18.23 -6.31
CA ASP A 141 7.92 -18.79 -5.58
C ASP A 141 6.58 -18.20 -6.06
N ILE A 142 6.50 -16.89 -6.24
CA ILE A 142 5.29 -16.24 -6.79
C ILE A 142 4.98 -16.77 -8.19
N ASP A 143 5.97 -16.90 -9.06
CA ASP A 143 5.77 -17.41 -10.41
C ASP A 143 5.36 -18.89 -10.41
N ALA A 144 5.88 -19.71 -9.49
CA ALA A 144 5.42 -21.08 -9.31
C ALA A 144 3.95 -21.13 -8.88
N ARG A 145 3.54 -20.31 -7.90
CA ARG A 145 2.15 -20.20 -7.46
C ARG A 145 1.22 -19.73 -8.59
N LYS A 146 1.64 -18.74 -9.39
CA LYS A 146 0.88 -18.28 -10.56
C LYS A 146 0.70 -19.37 -11.60
N ARG A 147 1.75 -20.15 -11.90
CA ARG A 147 1.66 -21.28 -12.83
C ARG A 147 0.70 -22.36 -12.35
N ALA A 148 0.70 -22.65 -11.04
CA ALA A 148 -0.24 -23.61 -10.44
C ALA A 148 -1.69 -23.12 -10.58
N LEU A 149 -1.96 -21.86 -10.24
CA LEU A 149 -3.29 -21.25 -10.39
C LEU A 149 -3.74 -21.20 -11.87
N ASP A 150 -2.83 -20.91 -12.80
CA ASP A 150 -3.15 -20.91 -14.23
C ASP A 150 -3.48 -22.33 -14.73
N ALA A 151 -2.79 -23.35 -14.22
CA ALA A 151 -3.10 -24.74 -14.54
C ALA A 151 -4.49 -25.14 -14.03
N GLU A 152 -4.80 -24.82 -12.77
CA GLU A 152 -6.12 -25.05 -12.17
C GLU A 152 -7.23 -24.30 -12.93
N ARG A 153 -7.00 -23.05 -13.31
CA ARG A 153 -7.94 -22.28 -14.12
C ARG A 153 -8.20 -22.94 -15.48
N ARG A 154 -7.17 -23.52 -16.11
CA ARG A 154 -7.33 -24.24 -17.39
C ARG A 154 -8.15 -25.51 -17.22
N THR A 155 -7.92 -26.29 -16.16
CA THR A 155 -8.70 -27.52 -15.91
C THR A 155 -10.16 -27.19 -15.64
N LEU A 156 -10.44 -26.24 -14.74
CA LEU A 156 -11.80 -25.79 -14.43
C LEU A 156 -12.55 -25.30 -15.67
N ARG A 157 -11.88 -24.52 -16.53
CA ARG A 157 -12.48 -24.06 -17.79
C ARG A 157 -12.76 -25.20 -18.76
N ALA A 158 -11.84 -26.14 -18.91
CA ALA A 158 -12.03 -27.29 -19.79
C ALA A 158 -13.22 -28.15 -19.32
N ASP A 159 -13.33 -28.38 -18.02
CA ASP A 159 -14.42 -29.18 -17.46
C ASP A 159 -15.77 -28.46 -17.53
N ASN A 160 -15.79 -27.15 -17.26
CA ASN A 160 -17.00 -26.35 -17.46
C ASN A 160 -17.42 -26.32 -18.94
N ALA A 161 -16.48 -26.19 -19.88
CA ALA A 161 -16.80 -26.22 -21.31
C ALA A 161 -17.43 -27.55 -21.73
N LYS A 162 -16.91 -28.69 -21.23
CA LYS A 162 -17.52 -30.02 -21.45
C LYS A 162 -18.92 -30.09 -20.84
N HIS A 163 -19.11 -29.55 -19.63
CA HIS A 163 -20.39 -29.55 -18.95
C HIS A 163 -21.44 -28.73 -19.70
N VAL A 164 -21.08 -27.49 -20.07
CA VAL A 164 -21.94 -26.60 -20.87
C VAL A 164 -22.28 -27.24 -22.21
N SER A 165 -21.32 -27.81 -22.93
CA SER A 165 -21.58 -28.49 -24.21
C SER A 165 -22.59 -29.64 -24.08
N LYS A 166 -22.51 -30.44 -23.00
CA LYS A 166 -23.51 -31.49 -22.72
C LYS A 166 -24.89 -30.91 -22.45
N LEU A 167 -24.97 -29.84 -21.66
CA LEU A 167 -26.24 -29.17 -21.36
C LEU A 167 -26.86 -28.53 -22.61
N GLU A 168 -26.05 -27.89 -23.46
CA GLU A 168 -26.49 -27.32 -24.72
C GLU A 168 -27.02 -28.40 -25.67
N ALA A 169 -26.31 -29.53 -25.80
CA ALA A 169 -26.79 -30.65 -26.61
C ALA A 169 -28.12 -31.22 -26.08
N ALA A 170 -28.28 -31.32 -24.76
CA ALA A 170 -29.53 -31.75 -24.14
C ALA A 170 -30.67 -30.76 -24.39
N ARG A 171 -30.42 -29.46 -24.22
CA ARG A 171 -31.36 -28.38 -24.53
C ARG A 171 -31.80 -28.42 -25.98
N ASP A 172 -30.86 -28.58 -26.91
CA ASP A 172 -31.15 -28.56 -28.35
C ASP A 172 -31.96 -29.78 -28.78
N ARG A 173 -31.71 -30.96 -28.18
CA ARG A 173 -32.57 -32.15 -28.36
C ARG A 173 -33.98 -31.88 -27.86
N ALA A 174 -34.12 -31.39 -26.62
CA ALA A 174 -35.42 -31.07 -26.05
C ALA A 174 -36.20 -30.04 -26.90
N ARG A 175 -35.49 -29.04 -27.45
CA ARG A 175 -36.08 -28.04 -28.35
C ARG A 175 -36.58 -28.67 -29.64
N LYS A 176 -35.79 -29.55 -30.26
CA LYS A 176 -36.19 -30.25 -31.49
C LYS A 176 -37.41 -31.15 -31.24
N ASP A 177 -37.43 -31.88 -30.12
CA ASP A 177 -38.55 -32.73 -29.76
C ASP A 177 -39.83 -31.92 -29.52
N TYR A 178 -39.71 -30.78 -28.81
CA TYR A 178 -40.83 -29.85 -28.60
C TYR A 178 -41.36 -29.31 -29.93
N GLN A 179 -40.47 -28.82 -30.80
CA GLN A 179 -40.83 -28.28 -32.10
C GLN A 179 -41.53 -29.33 -32.97
N GLY A 180 -40.99 -30.55 -33.03
CA GLY A 180 -41.62 -31.65 -33.79
C GLY A 180 -42.98 -32.06 -33.24
N ARG A 181 -43.19 -31.98 -31.91
CA ARG A 181 -44.53 -32.19 -31.31
C ARG A 181 -45.49 -31.05 -31.64
N LEU A 182 -45.00 -29.81 -31.63
CA LEU A 182 -45.78 -28.62 -31.96
C LEU A 182 -46.25 -28.66 -33.43
N GLU A 183 -45.36 -29.03 -34.35
CA GLU A 183 -45.69 -29.19 -35.78
C GLU A 183 -46.72 -30.31 -36.01
N LYS A 184 -46.56 -31.45 -35.33
CA LYS A 184 -47.56 -32.54 -35.38
C LYS A 184 -48.92 -32.12 -34.83
N TRP A 185 -48.94 -31.28 -33.79
CA TRP A 185 -50.18 -30.74 -33.24
C TRP A 185 -50.83 -29.73 -34.17
N ALA A 186 -50.04 -28.86 -34.80
CA ALA A 186 -50.53 -27.84 -35.73
C ALA A 186 -51.07 -28.42 -37.05
N ASN A 187 -50.53 -29.57 -37.48
CA ASN A 187 -50.95 -30.26 -38.70
C ASN A 187 -52.05 -31.33 -38.46
N ARG A 188 -52.64 -31.38 -37.27
CA ARG A 188 -53.72 -32.29 -36.91
C ARG A 188 -55.05 -31.55 -36.86
#